data_AF-A0A9E5S4U1-F1
#
_entry.id   AF-A0A9E5S4U1-F1
#
_cell.length_a   1.000
_cell.length_b   1.000
_cell.length_c   1.000
_cell.angle_alpha   90.00
_cell.angle_beta   90.00
_cell.angle_gamma   90.00
#
_symmetry.space_group_name_H-M   'P 1'
#
loop_
_entity.id
_entity.type
_entity.pdbx_description
1 polymer ?
#
loop_
_entity_poly.entity_id
_entity_poly.type
_entity_poly.pdbx_seq_one_letter_code
_entity_poly.pdbx_strand_id
1 'polypeptide(L)'
;NARISPNNHTLDTGHVPKKKVVLRIEDNKEKLKERMCLSEHPFGTVKWYNGAHYLLCKGKEKASAELGLSFLAYNITRAINMIGTKALIAAM
;
A
#
# COMPACT_ATOMS: atom_id res chain seq x y z
N ASN A 1 11.14 -17.22 16.14
CA ASN A 1 10.03 -16.65 16.92
C ASN A 1 10.20 -15.15 17.03
N ALA A 2 9.55 -14.37 16.16
CA ALA A 2 9.68 -12.91 16.17
C ALA A 2 8.99 -12.33 17.42
N ARG A 3 9.72 -11.51 18.20
CA ARG A 3 9.16 -10.79 19.35
C ARG A 3 8.05 -9.85 18.86
N ILE A 4 6.84 -10.06 19.33
CA ILE A 4 5.68 -9.21 19.00
C ILE A 4 5.82 -7.91 19.79
N SER A 5 5.58 -6.77 19.14
CA SER A 5 5.66 -5.45 19.78
C SER A 5 4.63 -5.34 20.92
N PRO A 6 5.02 -4.82 22.11
CA PRO A 6 4.09 -4.58 23.22
C PRO A 6 2.95 -3.62 22.87
N ASN A 7 3.13 -2.78 21.84
CA ASN A 7 2.16 -1.76 21.42
C ASN A 7 1.21 -2.24 20.31
N ASN A 8 1.09 -3.55 20.11
CA ASN A 8 0.20 -4.09 19.08
C ASN A 8 -1.26 -4.11 19.57
N HIS A 9 -1.97 -3.00 19.34
CA HIS A 9 -3.38 -2.78 19.68
C HIS A 9 -4.36 -3.88 19.19
N THR A 10 -3.95 -4.73 18.24
CA THR A 10 -4.77 -5.85 17.75
C THR A 10 -4.94 -6.97 18.79
N LEU A 11 -4.10 -7.02 19.83
CA LEU A 11 -4.18 -8.04 20.89
C LEU A 11 -5.26 -7.73 21.95
N ASP A 12 -5.57 -6.46 22.18
CA ASP A 12 -6.48 -6.01 23.25
C ASP A 12 -7.96 -6.23 22.94
N THR A 13 -8.30 -6.51 21.68
CA THR A 13 -9.70 -6.65 21.23
C THR A 13 -10.23 -8.09 21.30
N GLY A 14 -9.43 -9.05 21.78
CA GLY A 14 -9.80 -10.48 21.81
C GLY A 14 -10.02 -11.11 20.43
N HIS A 15 -9.77 -10.35 19.36
CA HIS A 15 -9.99 -10.76 17.98
C HIS A 15 -8.80 -11.59 17.48
N VAL A 16 -8.99 -12.91 17.40
CA VAL A 16 -8.00 -13.81 16.79
C VAL A 16 -8.31 -13.94 15.30
N PRO A 17 -7.43 -13.49 14.39
CA PRO A 17 -7.67 -13.62 12.96
C PRO A 17 -7.64 -15.10 12.57
N LYS A 18 -8.64 -15.55 11.78
CA LYS A 18 -8.76 -16.94 11.30
C LYS A 18 -7.54 -17.41 10.49
N LYS A 19 -6.81 -16.48 9.86
CA LYS A 19 -5.57 -16.75 9.12
C LYS A 19 -4.55 -15.67 9.46
N LYS A 20 -3.32 -16.09 9.76
CA LYS A 20 -2.17 -15.20 9.97
C LYS A 20 -1.16 -15.44 8.85
N VAL A 21 -0.93 -14.41 8.03
CA VAL A 21 0.17 -14.45 7.06
C VAL A 21 1.41 -13.89 7.74
N VAL A 22 2.48 -14.70 7.83
CA VAL A 22 3.76 -14.27 8.38
C VAL A 22 4.77 -14.22 7.24
N LEU A 23 5.15 -13.01 6.84
CA LEU A 23 6.23 -12.79 5.89
C LEU A 23 7.55 -12.80 6.65
N ARG A 24 8.45 -13.72 6.29
CA ARG A 24 9.82 -13.73 6.81
C ARG A 24 10.72 -13.04 5.79
N ILE A 25 11.25 -11.89 6.16
CA ILE A 25 12.16 -11.11 5.33
C ILE A 25 13.57 -11.31 5.90
N GLU A 26 14.56 -11.48 5.03
CA GLU A 26 15.96 -11.50 5.43
C GLU A 26 16.37 -10.21 6.13
N ASP A 27 17.22 -10.32 7.14
CA ASP A 27 17.58 -9.22 8.03
C ASP A 27 18.64 -8.32 7.38
N ASN A 28 18.26 -7.61 6.32
CA ASN A 28 19.11 -6.64 5.61
C ASN A 28 18.60 -5.21 5.84
N LYS A 29 19.29 -4.47 6.72
CA LYS A 29 18.92 -3.11 7.14
C LYS A 29 18.93 -2.09 6.00
N GLU A 30 19.89 -2.17 5.09
CA GLU A 30 20.02 -1.23 3.97
C GLU A 30 18.84 -1.38 3.00
N LYS A 31 18.54 -2.62 2.62
CA LYS A 31 17.41 -2.95 1.74
C LYS A 31 16.06 -2.60 2.38
N LEU A 32 15.93 -2.71 3.70
CA LEU A 32 14.73 -2.26 4.42
C LEU A 32 14.57 -0.73 4.35
N LYS A 33 15.68 0.02 4.46
CA LYS A 33 15.66 1.49 4.34
C LYS A 33 15.27 1.94 2.94
N GLU A 34 15.80 1.30 1.90
CA GLU A 34 15.41 1.59 0.51
C GLU A 34 13.92 1.33 0.28
N ARG A 35 13.39 0.20 0.78
CA ARG A 35 11.96 -0.12 0.67
C ARG A 35 11.08 0.91 1.34
N MET A 36 11.49 1.41 2.52
CA MET A 36 10.78 2.47 3.22
C MET A 36 10.67 3.72 2.32
N CYS A 37 11.79 4.22 1.81
CA CYS A 37 11.80 5.41 0.94
C CYS A 37 11.01 5.21 -0.35
N LEU A 38 11.19 4.06 -1.02
CA LEU A 38 10.48 3.75 -2.27
C LEU A 38 8.98 3.59 -2.07
N SER A 39 8.56 3.07 -0.92
CA SER A 39 7.16 2.90 -0.59
C SER A 39 6.51 4.23 -0.21
N GLU A 40 7.20 5.09 0.54
CA GLU A 40 6.64 6.37 1.01
C GLU A 40 6.33 7.35 -0.13
N HIS A 41 7.16 7.37 -1.16
CA HIS A 41 6.97 8.27 -2.31
C HIS A 41 5.59 8.12 -2.99
N PRO A 42 5.16 6.93 -3.46
CA PRO A 42 3.84 6.76 -4.08
C PRO A 42 2.69 7.05 -3.12
N PHE A 43 2.84 6.75 -1.82
CA PHE A 43 1.84 7.16 -0.82
C PHE A 43 1.72 8.69 -0.74
N GLY A 44 2.84 9.40 -0.74
CA GLY A 44 2.87 10.86 -0.78
C GLY A 44 2.23 11.42 -2.04
N THR A 45 2.54 10.84 -3.21
CA THR A 45 1.94 11.26 -4.48
C THR A 45 0.43 11.09 -4.49
N VAL A 46 -0.05 9.89 -4.12
CA VAL A 46 -1.49 9.59 -4.13
C VAL A 46 -2.24 10.49 -3.14
N LYS A 47 -1.69 10.67 -1.94
CA LYS A 47 -2.34 11.45 -0.89
C LYS A 47 -2.39 12.93 -1.21
N TRP A 48 -1.28 13.54 -1.60
CA TRP A 48 -1.17 15.00 -1.72
C TRP A 48 -1.42 15.52 -3.14
N TYR A 49 -1.00 14.79 -4.17
CA TYR A 49 -1.09 15.27 -5.56
C TYR A 49 -2.30 14.70 -6.29
N ASN A 50 -2.71 13.46 -6.01
CA ASN A 50 -3.89 12.85 -6.63
C ASN A 50 -5.19 13.07 -5.83
N GLY A 51 -5.16 13.94 -4.81
CA GLY A 51 -6.35 14.34 -4.07
C GLY A 51 -6.87 13.33 -3.04
N ALA A 52 -6.23 12.17 -2.84
CA ALA A 52 -6.67 11.16 -1.85
C ALA A 52 -6.27 11.48 -0.40
N HIS A 53 -6.26 12.75 -0.03
CA HIS A 53 -5.92 13.23 1.32
C HIS A 53 -7.05 13.04 2.33
N TYR A 54 -8.29 12.96 1.86
CA TYR A 54 -9.46 12.57 2.65
C TYR A 54 -10.29 11.53 1.90
N LEU A 55 -11.13 10.81 2.65
CA LEU A 55 -12.09 9.85 2.13
C LEU A 55 -13.49 10.45 2.24
N LEU A 56 -14.31 10.27 1.22
CA LEU A 56 -15.68 10.76 1.19
C LEU A 56 -16.62 9.71 1.77
N CYS A 57 -16.33 8.45 1.51
CA CYS A 57 -17.10 7.33 2.03
C CYS A 57 -16.77 7.00 3.49
N LYS A 58 -17.80 6.53 4.20
CA LYS A 58 -17.68 5.96 5.55
C LYS A 58 -17.86 4.44 5.51
N GLY A 59 -17.15 3.76 6.39
CA GLY A 59 -17.16 2.29 6.51
C GLY A 59 -16.04 1.61 5.73
N LYS A 60 -15.58 0.46 6.24
CA LYS A 60 -14.37 -0.22 5.77
C LYS A 60 -14.43 -0.58 4.29
N GLU A 61 -15.54 -1.13 3.81
CA GLU A 61 -15.69 -1.59 2.43
C GLU A 61 -15.60 -0.44 1.43
N LYS A 62 -16.40 0.62 1.65
CA LYS A 62 -16.44 1.78 0.76
C LYS A 62 -15.14 2.58 0.80
N ALA A 63 -14.56 2.80 1.99
CA ALA A 63 -13.26 3.44 2.14
C ALA A 63 -12.14 2.65 1.43
N SER A 64 -12.19 1.32 1.48
CA SER A 64 -11.22 0.46 0.79
C SER A 64 -11.38 0.56 -0.73
N ALA A 65 -12.61 0.67 -1.23
CA ALA A 65 -12.87 0.87 -2.66
C ALA A 65 -12.34 2.23 -3.14
N GLU A 66 -12.56 3.31 -2.38
CA GLU A 66 -12.02 4.64 -2.71
C GLU A 66 -10.50 4.64 -2.80
N LEU A 67 -9.82 4.12 -1.78
CA LEU A 67 -8.35 4.00 -1.80
C LEU A 67 -7.89 3.11 -2.95
N GLY A 68 -8.55 1.97 -3.17
CA GLY A 68 -8.24 1.06 -4.27
C GLY A 68 -8.30 1.77 -5.63
N LEU A 69 -9.31 2.60 -5.86
CA LEU A 69 -9.45 3.37 -7.09
C LEU A 69 -8.35 4.44 -7.22
N SER A 70 -8.00 5.16 -6.14
CA SER A 70 -6.92 6.15 -6.15
C SER A 70 -5.56 5.52 -6.51
N PHE A 71 -5.24 4.36 -5.95
CA PHE A 71 -4.01 3.64 -6.26
C PHE A 71 -4.03 3.03 -7.67
N LEU A 72 -5.19 2.56 -8.15
CA LEU A 72 -5.34 2.09 -9.51
C LEU A 72 -5.03 3.21 -10.52
N ALA A 73 -5.62 4.39 -10.32
CA ALA A 73 -5.35 5.55 -11.17
C ALA A 73 -3.86 5.92 -11.17
N TYR A 74 -3.23 5.97 -10.00
CA TYR A 74 -1.78 6.22 -9.88
C TYR A 74 -0.95 5.17 -10.62
N ASN A 75 -1.28 3.89 -10.48
CA ASN A 75 -0.56 2.80 -11.14
C ASN A 75 -0.66 2.90 -12.67
N ILE A 76 -1.83 3.26 -13.21
CA ILE A 76 -2.01 3.47 -14.65
C ILE A 76 -1.16 4.65 -15.12
N THR A 77 -1.25 5.81 -14.47
CA THR A 77 -0.44 6.99 -14.82
C THR A 77 1.06 6.68 -14.73
N ARG A 78 1.48 5.96 -13.69
CA ARG A 78 2.88 5.55 -13.52
C ARG A 78 3.35 4.59 -14.61
N ALA A 79 2.54 3.60 -14.97
CA ALA A 79 2.86 2.66 -16.05
C ALA A 79 3.00 3.38 -17.39
N ILE A 80 2.09 4.31 -17.69
CA ILE A 80 2.15 5.15 -18.89
C ILE A 80 3.45 5.99 -18.89
N ASN A 81 3.82 6.59 -17.78
CA ASN A 81 5.04 7.41 -17.69
C ASN A 81 6.33 6.58 -17.81
N MET A 82 6.33 5.34 -17.35
CA MET A 82 7.52 4.47 -17.39
C MET A 82 7.73 3.78 -18.74
N ILE A 83 6.66 3.30 -19.36
CA ILE A 83 6.72 2.40 -20.52
C ILE A 83 6.17 3.07 -21.78
N GLY A 84 5.26 4.04 -21.63
CA GLY A 84 4.55 4.70 -22.73
C GLY A 84 3.25 3.98 -23.12
N THR A 85 2.30 4.75 -23.63
CA THR A 85 0.96 4.24 -24.00
C THR A 85 1.00 3.19 -25.11
N LYS A 86 1.81 3.40 -26.15
CA LYS A 86 1.91 2.48 -27.30
C LYS A 86 2.36 1.08 -26.90
N ALA A 87 3.40 1.00 -26.06
CA ALA A 87 3.95 -0.27 -25.60
C ALA A 87 2.97 -1.00 -24.66
N LEU A 88 2.21 -0.27 -23.85
CA LEU A 88 1.15 -0.85 -23.03
C LEU A 88 0.02 -1.44 -23.88
N ILE A 89 -0.47 -0.71 -24.88
CA ILE A 89 -1.55 -1.20 -25.77
C ILE A 89 -1.09 -2.42 -26.58
N ALA A 90 0.16 -2.44 -27.04
CA ALA A 90 0.70 -3.58 -27.78
C ALA A 90 0.84 -4.87 -26.95
N ALA A 91 0.87 -4.76 -25.61
CA ALA A 91 0.99 -5.89 -24.69
C ALA A 91 -0.37 -6.43 -24.19
N MET A 92 -1.47 -5.78 -24.55
CA MET A 92 -2.85 -6.20 -24.23
C MET A 92 -3.41 -7.14 -25.30
#